data_AF-A0A9D9ABX8-F1
#
_entry.id   AF-A0A9D9ABX8-F1
#
_cell.length_a   1.000
_cell.length_b   1.000
_cell.length_c   1.000
_cell.angle_alpha   90.00
_cell.angle_beta   90.00
_cell.angle_gamma   90.00
#
_symmetry.space_group_name_H-M   'P 1'
#
loop_
_entity.id
_entity.type
_entity.pdbx_description
1 polymer ?
#
loop_
_entity_poly.entity_id
_entity_poly.type
_entity_poly.pdbx_seq_one_letter_code
_entity_poly.pdbx_strand_id
1 'polypeptide(L)'
;MDGSLLEILHIVAWGLLALCCFAGIALQFFAWRHLKPGIPRFGHKDSLFKKKAEYYTEEGLVFIELQKRVMYVMLTIFFLYIAAIEFLSPGPPR
;
A
#
# COMPACT_ATOMS: atom_id res chain seq x y z
N MET A 1 -9.65 30.27 7.96
CA MET A 1 -9.56 28.98 7.26
C MET A 1 -8.56 28.16 8.05
N ASP A 2 -9.10 27.26 8.85
CA ASP A 2 -8.62 27.09 10.21
C ASP A 2 -7.57 25.99 10.23
N GLY A 3 -6.39 26.29 10.81
CA GLY A 3 -5.28 25.32 10.90
C GLY A 3 -5.70 23.96 11.46
N SER A 4 -6.77 23.93 12.27
CA SER A 4 -7.40 22.71 12.78
C SER A 4 -7.92 21.76 11.71
N LEU A 5 -8.50 22.25 10.60
CA LEU A 5 -9.00 21.39 9.51
C LEU A 5 -7.85 20.71 8.78
N LEU A 6 -6.77 21.46 8.54
CA LEU A 6 -5.57 20.97 7.88
C LEU A 6 -4.85 19.93 8.75
N GLU A 7 -4.74 20.20 10.05
CA GLU A 7 -4.19 19.26 11.04
C GLU A 7 -4.99 17.95 11.10
N ILE A 8 -6.32 18.03 11.15
CA ILE A 8 -7.19 16.84 11.13
C ILE A 8 -7.01 16.07 9.83
N LEU A 9 -6.97 16.75 8.68
CA LEU A 9 -6.72 16.13 7.38
C LEU A 9 -5.39 15.39 7.35
N HIS A 10 -4.31 16.00 7.87
CA HIS A 10 -3.00 15.36 7.97
C HIS A 10 -3.07 14.09 8.82
N ILE A 11 -3.61 14.18 10.04
CA ILE A 11 -3.68 13.05 10.96
C ILE A 11 -4.46 11.89 10.34
N VAL A 12 -5.61 12.16 9.75
CA VAL A 12 -6.45 11.14 9.12
C VAL A 12 -5.76 10.52 7.91
N ALA A 13 -5.20 11.33 7.01
CA ALA A 13 -4.52 10.84 5.81
C ALA A 13 -3.31 9.96 6.16
N TRP A 14 -2.44 10.43 7.06
CA TRP A 14 -1.29 9.66 7.52
C TRP A 14 -1.69 8.40 8.28
N GLY A 15 -2.74 8.46 9.10
CA GLY A 15 -3.30 7.30 9.78
C GLY A 15 -3.79 6.22 8.80
N LEU A 16 -4.53 6.63 7.76
CA LEU A 16 -5.01 5.72 6.72
C LEU A 16 -3.87 5.14 5.88
N LEU A 17 -2.86 5.94 5.53
CA LEU A 17 -1.67 5.47 4.81
C LEU A 17 -0.88 4.46 5.65
N ALA A 18 -0.67 4.74 6.93
CA ALA A 18 0.00 3.81 7.85
C ALA A 18 -0.78 2.49 7.96
N LEU A 19 -2.11 2.54 8.07
CA LEU A 19 -2.96 1.35 8.11
C LEU A 19 -2.81 0.51 6.83
N CYS A 20 -2.76 1.16 5.65
CA CYS A 20 -2.50 0.47 4.38
C CYS A 20 -1.12 -0.22 4.36
N CYS A 21 -0.09 0.43 4.89
CA CYS A 21 1.24 -0.18 5.02
C CYS A 21 1.22 -1.41 5.92
N PHE A 22 0.57 -1.34 7.09
CA PHE A 22 0.44 -2.50 8.00
C PHE A 22 -0.35 -3.64 7.35
N ALA A 23 -1.45 -3.33 6.66
CA ALA A 23 -2.21 -4.33 5.91
C ALA A 23 -1.35 -4.98 4.82
N GLY A 24 -0.57 -4.19 4.07
CA GLY A 24 0.36 -4.69 3.05
C GLY A 24 1.43 -5.63 3.63
N ILE A 25 2.01 -5.28 4.78
CA ILE A 25 3.00 -6.13 5.48
C ILE A 25 2.34 -7.43 5.97
N ALA A 26 1.14 -7.35 6.55
CA ALA A 26 0.41 -8.52 7.02
C ALA A 26 0.11 -9.48 5.85
N LEU A 27 -0.40 -8.95 4.72
CA LEU A 27 -0.66 -9.73 3.52
C LEU A 27 0.61 -10.35 2.94
N GLN A 28 1.73 -9.62 2.93
CA GLN A 28 3.02 -10.16 2.51
C GLN A 28 3.48 -11.32 3.40
N PHE A 29 3.27 -11.21 4.72
CA PHE A 29 3.59 -12.26 5.68
C PHE A 29 2.70 -13.50 5.48
N PHE A 30 1.41 -13.33 5.23
CA PHE A 30 0.51 -14.43 4.89
C PHE A 30 0.87 -15.07 3.54
N ALA A 31 1.18 -14.29 2.52
CA ALA A 31 1.65 -14.80 1.23
C ALA A 31 2.91 -15.65 1.40
N TRP A 32 3.86 -15.22 2.22
CA TRP A 32 5.09 -15.98 2.51
C TRP A 32 4.85 -17.35 3.13
N ARG A 33 3.78 -17.53 3.92
CA ARG A 33 3.42 -18.85 4.45
C ARG A 33 2.97 -19.83 3.37
N HIS A 34 2.59 -19.32 2.20
CA HIS A 34 2.08 -20.08 1.06
C HIS A 34 3.13 -20.17 -0.08
N LEU A 35 4.41 -19.99 0.24
CA LEU A 35 5.51 -20.30 -0.68
C LEU A 35 5.61 -21.81 -0.88
N LYS A 36 5.79 -22.23 -2.13
CA LYS A 36 6.05 -23.63 -2.47
C LYS A 36 7.36 -24.12 -1.84
N PRO A 37 7.45 -25.41 -1.45
CA PRO A 37 8.64 -25.97 -0.82
C PRO A 37 9.86 -25.86 -1.75
N GLY A 38 11.02 -25.53 -1.18
CA GLY A 38 12.29 -25.38 -1.93
C GLY A 38 12.59 -23.97 -2.42
N ILE A 39 11.70 -23.00 -2.19
CA ILE A 39 11.89 -21.61 -2.64
C ILE A 39 12.46 -20.78 -1.48
N PRO A 40 13.58 -20.07 -1.68
CA PRO A 40 14.20 -19.29 -0.63
C PRO A 40 13.24 -18.19 -0.16
N ARG A 41 12.98 -18.14 1.16
CA ARG A 41 12.09 -17.16 1.79
C ARG A 41 12.61 -15.72 1.69
N PHE A 42 13.93 -15.57 1.54
CA PHE A 42 14.61 -14.30 1.39
C PHE A 42 15.57 -14.39 0.21
N GLY A 43 15.20 -13.77 -0.91
CA GLY A 43 16.05 -13.70 -2.09
C GLY A 43 15.24 -13.50 -3.36
N HIS A 44 15.57 -12.44 -4.10
CA HIS A 44 15.05 -12.07 -5.42
C HIS A 44 13.62 -11.49 -5.46
N LYS A 45 13.44 -10.30 -4.86
CA LYS A 45 12.19 -9.52 -4.89
C LYS A 45 11.63 -9.36 -6.31
N ASP A 46 12.46 -9.08 -7.32
CA ASP A 46 11.94 -8.75 -8.66
C ASP A 46 11.53 -9.96 -9.52
N SER A 47 12.25 -11.08 -9.43
CA SER A 47 11.87 -12.29 -10.17
C SER A 47 10.65 -12.98 -9.56
N LEU A 48 10.52 -12.93 -8.23
CA LEU A 48 9.34 -13.41 -7.49
C LEU A 48 8.06 -12.70 -7.92
N PHE A 49 8.14 -11.41 -8.32
CA PHE A 49 6.99 -10.68 -8.86
C PHE A 49 6.69 -11.00 -10.34
N LYS A 50 7.68 -11.34 -11.16
CA LYS A 50 7.39 -11.70 -12.57
C LYS A 50 6.82 -13.11 -12.72
N LYS A 51 7.18 -14.04 -11.82
CA LYS A 51 6.78 -15.45 -11.89
C LYS A 51 6.03 -15.91 -10.64
N LYS A 52 5.15 -15.06 -10.09
CA LYS A 52 4.44 -15.29 -8.81
C LYS A 52 3.77 -16.67 -8.72
N ALA A 53 3.18 -17.14 -9.81
CA ALA A 53 2.51 -18.45 -9.87
C ALA A 53 3.47 -19.64 -9.79
N GLU A 54 4.74 -19.46 -10.19
CA GLU A 54 5.78 -20.48 -10.02
C GLU A 54 6.19 -20.61 -8.55
N TYR A 55 6.07 -19.51 -7.76
CA TYR A 55 6.59 -19.44 -6.40
C TYR A 55 5.57 -19.66 -5.29
N TYR A 56 4.31 -19.26 -5.50
CA TYR A 56 3.26 -19.30 -4.51
C TYR A 56 2.19 -20.34 -4.87
N THR A 57 1.49 -20.88 -3.87
CA THR A 57 0.24 -21.63 -4.08
C THR A 57 -0.87 -20.68 -4.53
N GLU A 58 -2.01 -21.22 -5.00
CA GLU A 58 -3.17 -20.40 -5.39
C GLU A 58 -3.64 -19.48 -4.26
N GLU A 59 -3.68 -19.98 -3.02
CA GLU A 59 -4.00 -19.18 -1.83
C GLU A 59 -2.99 -18.04 -1.60
N GLY A 60 -1.69 -18.32 -1.79
CA GLY A 60 -0.64 -17.31 -1.72
C GLY A 60 -0.82 -16.19 -2.76
N LEU A 61 -1.28 -16.53 -3.97
CA LEU A 61 -1.59 -15.57 -5.02
C LEU A 61 -2.77 -14.65 -4.66
N VAL A 62 -3.77 -15.17 -3.94
CA VAL A 62 -4.90 -14.35 -3.45
C VAL A 62 -4.40 -13.25 -2.53
N PHE A 63 -3.51 -13.56 -1.57
CA PHE A 63 -2.93 -12.55 -0.68
C PHE A 63 -2.11 -11.50 -1.44
N ILE A 64 -1.34 -11.91 -2.44
CA ILE A 64 -0.57 -11.00 -3.29
C ILE A 64 -1.49 -10.09 -4.10
N GLU A 65 -2.59 -10.62 -4.63
CA GLU A 65 -3.57 -9.81 -5.38
C GLU A 65 -4.28 -8.82 -4.45
N LEU A 66 -4.64 -9.24 -3.25
CA LEU A 66 -5.21 -8.36 -2.22
C LEU A 66 -4.21 -7.26 -1.82
N GLN A 67 -2.92 -7.58 -1.72
CA GLN A 67 -1.87 -6.59 -1.45
C GLN A 67 -1.77 -5.54 -2.55
N LYS A 68 -1.92 -5.91 -3.83
CA LYS A 68 -2.01 -4.93 -4.92
C LYS A 68 -3.23 -4.03 -4.80
N ARG A 69 -4.39 -4.59 -4.42
CA ARG A 69 -5.61 -3.79 -4.20
C ARG A 69 -5.40 -2.77 -3.08
N VAL A 70 -4.78 -3.17 -1.98
CA VAL A 70 -4.39 -2.25 -0.89
C VAL A 70 -3.43 -1.17 -1.40
N MET A 71 -2.48 -1.51 -2.27
CA MET A 71 -1.57 -0.53 -2.87
C MET A 71 -2.31 0.49 -3.76
N TYR A 72 -3.32 0.07 -4.53
CA TYR A 72 -4.15 1.00 -5.29
C TYR A 72 -4.96 1.93 -4.38
N VAL A 73 -5.55 1.40 -3.30
CA VAL A 73 -6.26 2.20 -2.30
C VAL A 73 -5.33 3.22 -1.66
N MET A 74 -4.12 2.80 -1.26
CA MET A 74 -3.09 3.68 -0.71
C MET A 74 -2.72 4.81 -1.68
N LEU A 75 -2.55 4.48 -2.96
CA LEU A 75 -2.26 5.46 -4.00
C LEU A 75 -3.42 6.47 -4.18
N THR A 76 -4.66 6.00 -4.18
CA THR A 76 -5.85 6.86 -4.24
C THR A 76 -5.92 7.81 -3.05
N ILE A 77 -5.71 7.31 -1.82
CA ILE A 77 -5.68 8.14 -0.61
C ILE A 77 -4.60 9.22 -0.73
N PHE A 78 -3.41 8.85 -1.21
CA PHE A 78 -2.31 9.78 -1.38
C PHE A 78 -2.63 10.91 -2.38
N PHE A 79 -3.21 10.58 -3.54
CA PHE A 79 -3.60 11.60 -4.52
C PHE A 79 -4.75 12.50 -4.03
N LEU A 80 -5.76 11.91 -3.38
CA LEU A 80 -6.86 12.69 -2.80
C LEU A 80 -6.35 13.65 -1.72
N TYR A 81 -5.39 13.20 -0.91
CA TYR A 81 -4.74 14.03 0.08
C TYR A 81 -3.98 15.20 -0.57
N ILE A 82 -3.18 14.95 -1.61
CA ILE A 82 -2.49 16.03 -2.36
C ILE A 82 -3.49 17.03 -2.93
N ALA A 83 -4.54 16.56 -3.61
CA ALA A 83 -5.57 17.41 -4.19
C ALA A 83 -6.30 18.25 -3.12
N ALA A 84 -6.57 17.65 -1.95
CA ALA A 84 -7.17 18.36 -0.82
C ALA A 84 -6.23 19.45 -0.26
N ILE A 85 -4.93 19.18 -0.19
CA ILE A 85 -3.93 20.18 0.22
C ILE A 85 -3.86 21.33 -0.79
N GLU A 86 -3.81 21.04 -2.10
CA GLU A 86 -3.78 22.08 -3.14
C GLU A 86 -5.04 22.96 -3.12
N PHE A 87 -6.21 22.37 -2.88
CA PHE A 87 -7.48 23.11 -2.78
C PHE A 87 -7.56 23.96 -1.51
N LEU A 88 -7.10 23.44 -0.37
CA LEU A 88 -7.18 24.13 0.92
C LEU A 88 -6.04 25.11 1.16
N SER A 89 -4.93 24.97 0.44
CA SER A 89 -3.79 25.88 0.49
C SER A 89 -3.37 26.26 -0.94
N PRO A 90 -4.18 27.06 -1.66
CA PRO A 90 -3.80 27.54 -2.97
C PRO A 90 -2.47 28.28 -2.84
N GLY A 91 -1.44 27.79 -3.53
CA GLY A 91 -0.15 28.46 -3.58
C GLY A 91 -0.31 29.91 -4.06
N PRO A 92 0.65 30.81 -3.76
CA PRO A 92 0.59 32.16 -4.30
C PRO A 92 0.43 32.10 -5.83
N PRO A 93 -0.42 32.96 -6.43
CA PRO A 93 -0.56 33.00 -7.88
C PRO A 93 0.82 33.21 -8.50
N ARG A 94 1.20 32.31 -9.42
CA ARG A 94 2.42 32.44 -10.22
C ARG A 94 2.32 33.62 -11.16
#